data_AF-A0A8H6SDS1-F1
#
_entry.id   AF-A0A8H6SDS1-F1
#
_cell.length_a   1.000
_cell.length_b   1.000
_cell.length_c   1.000
_cell.angle_alpha   90.00
_cell.angle_beta   90.00
_cell.angle_gamma   90.00
#
_symmetry.space_group_name_H-M   'P 1'
#
loop_
_entity.id
_entity.type
_entity.pdbx_description
1 polymer ?
#
loop_
_entity_poly.entity_id
_entity_poly.type
_entity_poly.pdbx_seq_one_letter_code
_entity_poly.pdbx_strand_id
1 'polypeptide(L)'
;MQLTKVLFLAAWAAIASAAALESRQDASELCRVCPEIFPLCPVCKDGEVCKRTPQTCKTCPSATCVPCGVPCPKIIPTCIGGCPKGKTCVITPATCTACAFASCVPDPYKI
;
A
#
# COMPACT_ATOMS: atom_id res chain seq x y z
N MET A 1 60.04 -12.80 25.46
CA MET A 1 58.82 -13.63 25.62
C MET A 1 57.59 -12.73 25.50
N GLN A 2 57.25 -12.33 24.29
CA GLN A 2 56.23 -11.31 23.98
C GLN A 2 55.65 -11.64 22.59
N LEU A 3 55.02 -12.79 22.38
CA LEU A 3 54.45 -13.09 21.05
C LEU A 3 53.34 -14.15 20.98
N THR A 4 52.66 -14.49 22.09
CA THR A 4 51.64 -15.56 22.09
C THR A 4 50.25 -15.15 22.59
N LYS A 5 50.04 -13.91 23.03
CA LYS A 5 48.72 -13.45 23.54
C LYS A 5 47.85 -12.69 22.54
N VAL A 6 48.36 -12.32 21.36
CA VAL A 6 47.62 -11.46 20.41
C VAL A 6 46.78 -12.27 19.42
N LEU A 7 47.05 -13.57 19.25
CA LEU A 7 46.38 -14.40 18.23
C LEU A 7 45.01 -14.97 18.63
N PHE A 8 44.59 -14.87 19.89
CA PHE A 8 43.34 -15.47 20.36
C PHE A 8 42.12 -14.53 20.41
N LEU A 9 42.28 -13.25 20.08
CA LEU A 9 41.17 -12.28 20.14
C LEU A 9 40.51 -11.97 18.78
N ALA A 10 40.99 -12.54 17.68
CA ALA A 10 40.50 -12.20 16.33
C ALA A 10 39.62 -13.28 15.67
N ALA A 11 39.19 -14.32 16.40
CA ALA A 11 38.44 -15.44 15.82
C ALA A 11 36.91 -15.43 16.12
N TRP A 12 36.40 -14.44 16.87
CA TRP A 12 34.99 -14.42 17.33
C TRP A 12 34.15 -13.24 16.82
N ALA A 13 34.64 -12.48 15.83
CA ALA A 13 33.95 -11.27 15.34
C ALA A 13 33.46 -11.37 13.88
N ALA A 14 33.22 -12.57 13.34
CA ALA A 14 32.96 -12.74 11.90
C ALA A 14 31.78 -13.64 11.51
N ILE A 15 30.86 -14.04 12.41
CA ILE A 15 29.75 -14.93 12.04
C ILE A 15 28.40 -14.50 12.65
N ALA A 16 28.00 -13.23 12.47
CA ALA A 16 26.66 -12.80 12.88
C ALA A 16 26.06 -11.65 12.04
N SER A 17 26.34 -11.60 10.73
CA SER A 17 25.72 -10.59 9.84
C SER A 17 24.96 -11.19 8.64
N ALA A 18 24.87 -12.51 8.53
CA ALA A 18 24.08 -13.17 7.48
C ALA A 18 22.64 -13.44 7.96
N ALA A 19 21.91 -12.41 8.39
CA ALA A 19 20.48 -12.53 8.71
C ALA A 19 19.77 -11.17 8.76
N ALA A 20 19.99 -10.27 7.79
CA ALA A 20 19.22 -9.04 7.72
C ALA A 20 19.05 -8.43 6.32
N LEU A 21 19.37 -9.17 5.25
CA LEU A 21 19.20 -8.70 3.86
C LEU A 21 18.51 -9.73 2.97
N GLU A 22 17.76 -10.68 3.53
CA GLU A 22 16.89 -11.57 2.75
C GLU A 22 15.47 -10.98 2.65
N SER A 23 15.34 -9.81 2.02
CA SER A 23 14.03 -9.30 1.57
C SER A 23 14.09 -8.34 0.38
N ARG A 24 15.28 -8.11 -0.21
CA ARG A 24 15.37 -7.63 -1.60
C ARG A 24 15.34 -8.82 -2.55
N GLN A 25 14.36 -9.70 -2.40
CA GLN A 25 13.99 -10.61 -3.48
C GLN A 25 13.35 -9.75 -4.56
N ASP A 26 14.20 -9.33 -5.50
CA ASP A 26 13.92 -9.41 -6.92
C ASP A 26 12.44 -9.28 -7.31
N ALA A 27 11.93 -8.06 -7.21
CA ALA A 27 10.68 -7.67 -7.87
C ALA A 27 10.94 -7.26 -9.32
N SER A 28 12.00 -7.78 -9.96
CA SER A 28 12.47 -7.35 -11.28
C SER A 28 12.49 -8.47 -12.32
N GLU A 29 12.59 -9.74 -11.94
CA GLU A 29 12.86 -10.82 -12.90
C GLU A 29 11.65 -11.27 -13.74
N LEU A 30 10.50 -10.58 -13.70
CA LEU A 30 9.45 -10.74 -14.74
C LEU A 30 8.37 -9.65 -14.68
N CYS A 31 8.70 -8.40 -14.35
CA CYS A 31 7.69 -7.34 -14.48
C CYS A 31 7.27 -7.22 -15.95
N ARG A 32 5.96 -7.21 -16.17
CA ARG A 32 5.39 -7.11 -17.51
C ARG A 32 5.74 -5.74 -18.11
N VAL A 33 6.24 -5.75 -19.34
CA VAL A 33 6.44 -4.53 -20.13
C VAL A 33 5.08 -4.02 -20.61
N CYS A 34 4.82 -2.74 -20.39
CA CYS A 34 3.57 -2.07 -20.72
C CYS A 34 3.82 -0.88 -21.67
N PRO A 35 2.79 -0.38 -22.37
CA PRO A 35 2.91 0.85 -23.14
C PRO A 35 3.35 2.02 -22.25
N GLU A 36 4.23 2.88 -22.75
CA GLU A 36 4.68 4.08 -22.00
C GLU A 36 3.55 5.10 -21.80
N ILE A 37 2.52 5.05 -22.65
CA ILE A 37 1.38 5.96 -22.61
C ILE A 37 0.29 5.36 -21.72
N PHE A 38 -0.06 6.07 -20.65
CA PHE A 38 -1.18 5.69 -19.80
C PHE A 38 -2.50 5.82 -20.60
N PRO A 39 -3.38 4.80 -20.60
CA PRO A 39 -4.60 4.84 -21.40
C PRO A 39 -5.55 5.94 -20.94
N LEU A 40 -6.08 6.67 -21.92
CA LEU A 40 -7.11 7.68 -21.68
C LEU A 40 -8.44 7.02 -21.30
N CYS A 41 -9.24 7.73 -20.52
CA CYS A 41 -10.60 7.30 -20.22
C CYS A 41 -11.47 7.36 -21.49
N PRO A 42 -12.15 6.27 -21.87
CA PRO A 42 -13.18 6.35 -22.90
C PRO A 42 -14.35 7.22 -22.42
N VAL A 43 -15.20 7.67 -23.36
CA VAL A 43 -16.45 8.36 -23.04
C VAL A 43 -17.42 7.35 -22.42
N CYS A 44 -17.72 7.52 -21.14
CA CYS A 44 -18.64 6.65 -20.39
C CYS A 44 -20.09 7.08 -20.60
N LYS A 45 -21.02 6.12 -20.50
CA LYS A 45 -22.46 6.39 -20.59
C LYS A 45 -22.96 7.01 -19.28
N ASP A 46 -24.18 7.54 -19.30
CA ASP A 46 -24.85 8.00 -18.09
C ASP A 46 -24.91 6.90 -17.03
N GLY A 47 -24.54 7.24 -15.80
CA GLY A 47 -24.46 6.28 -14.70
C GLY A 47 -23.18 5.45 -14.67
N GLU A 48 -22.20 5.72 -15.52
CA GLU A 48 -20.86 5.11 -15.46
C GLU A 48 -19.79 6.16 -15.13
N VAL A 49 -18.70 5.72 -14.51
CA VAL A 49 -17.51 6.55 -14.26
C VAL A 49 -16.25 5.85 -14.75
N CYS A 50 -15.29 6.64 -15.20
CA CYS A 50 -14.00 6.08 -15.59
C CYS A 50 -13.20 5.66 -14.36
N LYS A 51 -12.92 4.35 -14.27
CA LYS A 51 -11.99 3.77 -13.30
C LYS A 51 -10.63 3.60 -13.97
N ARG A 52 -9.61 4.23 -13.39
CA ARG A 52 -8.20 4.05 -13.78
C ARG A 52 -7.54 3.02 -12.87
N THR A 53 -6.94 2.02 -13.49
CA THR A 53 -6.12 1.02 -12.81
C THR A 53 -4.65 1.40 -12.97
N PRO A 54 -3.91 1.61 -11.88
CA PRO A 54 -2.48 1.91 -11.95
C PRO A 54 -1.70 0.69 -12.42
N GLN A 55 -0.50 0.93 -12.95
CA GLN A 55 0.40 -0.17 -13.30
C GLN A 55 0.88 -0.89 -12.03
N THR A 56 1.02 -2.20 -12.13
CA THR A 56 1.73 -3.04 -11.15
C THR A 56 2.70 -3.93 -11.92
N CYS A 57 3.64 -4.59 -11.23
CA CYS A 57 4.58 -5.50 -11.88
C CYS A 57 3.88 -6.61 -12.72
N LYS A 58 2.65 -6.98 -12.37
CA LYS A 58 1.87 -8.03 -13.06
C LYS A 58 0.79 -7.48 -13.99
N THR A 59 0.45 -6.19 -13.93
CA THR A 59 -0.73 -5.63 -14.61
C THR A 59 -0.40 -4.28 -15.22
N CYS A 60 -0.64 -4.16 -16.52
CA CYS A 60 -0.52 -2.88 -17.22
C CYS A 60 -1.61 -1.91 -16.82
N PRO A 61 -1.34 -0.59 -16.89
CA PRO A 61 -2.34 0.40 -16.58
C PRO A 61 -3.53 0.28 -17.54
N SER A 62 -4.73 0.51 -17.03
CA SER A 62 -5.98 0.44 -17.82
C SER A 62 -6.96 1.52 -17.39
N ALA A 63 -7.84 1.92 -18.30
CA ALA A 63 -8.94 2.84 -18.02
C ALA A 63 -10.23 2.25 -18.59
N THR A 64 -11.22 2.03 -17.73
CA THR A 64 -12.50 1.42 -18.14
C THR A 64 -13.68 2.14 -17.48
N CYS A 65 -14.81 2.19 -18.18
CA CYS A 65 -16.06 2.66 -17.60
C CYS A 65 -16.63 1.56 -16.70
N VAL A 66 -17.03 1.94 -15.49
CA VAL A 66 -17.69 1.05 -14.54
C VAL A 66 -18.99 1.69 -14.06
N PRO A 67 -20.04 0.90 -13.80
CA PRO A 67 -21.30 1.43 -13.30
C PRO A 67 -21.09 2.13 -11.94
N CYS A 68 -21.69 3.30 -11.80
CA CYS A 68 -21.92 3.95 -10.51
C CYS A 68 -22.94 3.12 -9.72
N GLY A 69 -22.67 2.93 -8.44
CA GLY A 69 -23.57 2.21 -7.54
C GLY A 69 -23.09 0.80 -7.23
N VAL A 70 -21.87 0.70 -6.72
CA VAL A 70 -21.41 -0.54 -6.09
C VAL A 70 -22.36 -0.92 -4.93
N PRO A 71 -22.66 -2.21 -4.74
CA PRO A 71 -23.56 -2.66 -3.68
C PRO A 71 -22.93 -2.38 -2.32
N CYS A 72 -23.42 -1.36 -1.63
CA CYS A 72 -22.94 -0.99 -0.31
C CYS A 72 -23.85 -1.49 0.81
N PRO A 73 -23.30 -1.85 1.98
CA PRO A 73 -24.10 -2.10 3.16
C PRO A 73 -24.93 -0.85 3.49
N LYS A 74 -26.20 -1.02 3.85
CA LYS A 74 -27.11 0.06 4.27
C LYS A 74 -26.80 0.64 5.66
N ILE A 75 -25.65 0.30 6.21
CA ILE A 75 -25.22 0.69 7.55
C ILE A 75 -24.29 1.89 7.41
N ILE A 76 -24.55 2.94 8.19
CA ILE A 76 -23.65 4.09 8.25
C ILE A 76 -22.35 3.64 8.90
N PRO A 77 -21.19 3.77 8.22
CA PRO A 77 -19.92 3.36 8.79
C PRO A 77 -19.59 4.24 10.00
N THR A 78 -19.14 3.61 11.08
CA THR A 78 -18.75 4.28 12.32
C THR A 78 -17.52 3.60 12.91
N CYS A 79 -16.70 4.34 13.67
CA CYS A 79 -15.60 3.75 14.44
C CYS A 79 -16.15 3.09 15.71
N ILE A 80 -16.55 1.83 15.60
CA ILE A 80 -17.09 1.05 16.73
C ILE A 80 -16.02 0.93 17.82
N GLY A 81 -16.36 1.30 19.05
CA GLY A 81 -15.43 1.31 20.18
C GLY A 81 -14.54 2.56 20.27
N GLY A 82 -14.72 3.54 19.38
CA GLY A 82 -13.95 4.78 19.34
C GLY A 82 -12.56 4.61 18.73
N CYS A 83 -11.82 5.71 18.65
CA CYS A 83 -10.43 5.73 18.17
C CYS A 83 -9.45 5.80 19.35
N PRO A 84 -8.24 5.22 19.22
CA PRO A 84 -7.21 5.34 20.25
C PRO A 84 -6.80 6.80 20.46
N LYS A 85 -6.18 7.10 21.62
CA LYS A 85 -5.74 8.46 21.97
C LYS A 85 -4.90 9.09 20.84
N GLY A 86 -5.20 10.35 20.52
CA GLY A 86 -4.51 11.10 19.46
C GLY A 86 -5.01 10.80 18.05
N LYS A 87 -6.07 10.01 17.90
CA LYS A 87 -6.75 9.79 16.63
C LYS A 87 -8.20 10.26 16.71
N THR A 88 -8.73 10.68 15.57
CA THR A 88 -10.12 11.04 15.39
C THR A 88 -10.77 10.14 14.34
N CYS A 89 -12.08 9.90 14.51
CA CYS A 89 -12.84 9.09 13.57
C CYS A 89 -13.25 9.97 12.39
N VAL A 90 -12.79 9.62 11.19
CA VAL A 90 -13.17 10.32 9.96
C VAL A 90 -13.99 9.37 9.10
N ILE A 91 -15.15 9.86 8.65
CA ILE A 91 -16.01 9.16 7.71
C ILE A 91 -15.66 9.63 6.31
N THR A 92 -15.15 8.71 5.50
CA THR A 92 -14.98 8.95 4.06
C THR A 92 -16.31 8.68 3.37
N PRO A 93 -16.87 9.66 2.63
CA PRO A 93 -18.14 9.48 1.94
C PRO A 93 -18.03 8.42 0.84
N ALA A 94 -19.17 7.81 0.50
CA ALA A 94 -19.23 6.89 -0.63
C ALA A 94 -18.93 7.63 -1.93
N THR A 95 -18.32 6.92 -2.87
CA THR A 95 -18.13 7.35 -4.26
C THR A 95 -18.88 6.40 -5.17
N CYS A 96 -18.97 6.73 -6.46
CA CYS A 96 -19.57 5.83 -7.46
C CYS A 96 -18.99 4.41 -7.44
N THR A 97 -17.70 4.28 -7.11
CA THR A 97 -16.96 3.00 -7.20
C THR A 97 -16.57 2.41 -5.85
N ALA A 98 -16.85 3.10 -4.73
CA ALA A 98 -16.46 2.65 -3.40
C ALA A 98 -17.47 3.07 -2.35
N CYS A 99 -17.73 2.19 -1.40
CA CYS A 99 -18.62 2.48 -0.29
C CYS A 99 -18.01 3.47 0.70
N ALA A 100 -18.87 4.15 1.46
CA ALA A 100 -18.43 4.94 2.58
C ALA A 100 -17.73 4.05 3.61
N PHE A 101 -16.69 4.56 4.24
CA PHE A 101 -15.99 3.84 5.31
C PHE A 101 -15.53 4.79 6.40
N ALA A 102 -15.39 4.26 7.61
CA ALA A 102 -14.88 4.98 8.78
C ALA A 102 -13.45 4.54 9.04
N SER A 103 -12.54 5.49 9.31
CA SER A 103 -11.18 5.18 9.72
C SER A 103 -10.70 6.11 10.82
N CYS A 104 -9.81 5.60 11.68
CA CYS A 104 -9.15 6.40 12.70
C CYS A 104 -7.87 7.01 12.12
N VAL A 105 -7.88 8.31 11.91
CA VAL A 105 -6.73 9.09 11.42
C VAL A 105 -6.12 9.91 12.57
N PRO A 106 -4.83 10.29 12.50
CA PRO A 106 -4.25 11.22 13.47
C PRO A 106 -5.10 12.48 13.58
N ASP A 107 -5.32 12.95 14.80
CA ASP A 107 -6.10 14.16 15.04
C ASP A 107 -5.30 15.39 14.56
N PRO A 108 -5.77 16.14 13.55
CA PRO A 108 -5.02 17.27 13.00
C PRO A 108 -4.92 18.46 13.95
N TYR A 109 -5.63 18.43 15.09
CA TYR A 109 -5.65 19.48 16.10
C TYR A 109 -4.92 19.08 17.40
N LYS A 110 -4.42 17.85 17.50
CA LYS A 110 -3.48 17.44 18.56
C LYS A 110 -2.05 17.45 18.03
N ILE A 111 -1.40 18.60 18.23
CA ILE A 111 0.05 18.80 18.10
C ILE A 111 0.74 18.31 19.37
#